data_AF-A0A7W0HA75-F1
#
_entry.id   AF-A0A7W0HA75-F1
#
_cell.length_a   1.000
_cell.length_b   1.000
_cell.length_c   1.000
_cell.angle_alpha   90.00
_cell.angle_beta   90.00
_cell.angle_gamma   90.00
#
_symmetry.space_group_name_H-M   'P 1'
#
loop_
_entity.id
_entity.type
_entity.pdbx_description
1 polymer ?
#
loop_
_entity_poly.entity_id
_entity_poly.type
_entity_poly.pdbx_seq_one_letter_code
_entity_poly.pdbx_strand_id
1 'polypeptide(L)'
;LIVDQLSANGLDLTVAEVQEQAGAAAAIGRPHIADVMVAKGMVANRDEAFARWLDIGTPGYVERYATSVDEMIGLVNAAGGVAVIAHPWSRESRRVLTAQTVAHLKDCGLAGIEVDHYDHDRGDRQRLRALATELDLIVTGSSDFHGAGRTNDHLGCNLTADNQLERLLATAADNAKRSGRRTPQVVGR
;
A
#
# COMPACT_ATOMS: atom_id res chain seq x y z
N LEU A 1 5.10 -9.62 20.46
CA LEU A 1 5.34 -8.49 19.52
C LEU A 1 6.44 -8.89 18.52
N ILE A 2 6.61 -8.16 17.41
CA ILE A 2 7.70 -8.43 16.45
C ILE A 2 9.06 -8.36 17.16
N VAL A 3 9.26 -7.35 18.02
CA VAL A 3 10.48 -7.18 18.81
C VAL A 3 10.78 -8.43 19.65
N ASP A 4 9.79 -8.96 20.37
CA ASP A 4 9.97 -10.17 21.18
C ASP A 4 10.39 -11.38 20.33
N GLN A 5 9.83 -11.52 19.12
CA GLN A 5 10.22 -12.59 18.20
C GLN A 5 11.66 -12.44 17.73
N LEU A 6 12.07 -11.21 17.39
CA LEU A 6 13.44 -10.92 16.98
C LEU A 6 14.43 -11.17 18.13
N SER A 7 14.09 -10.76 19.36
CA SER A 7 14.90 -11.02 20.55
C SER A 7 15.04 -12.50 20.86
N ALA A 8 13.97 -13.29 20.70
CA ALA A 8 14.03 -14.74 20.83
C ALA A 8 14.95 -15.40 19.78
N ASN A 9 15.24 -14.72 18.68
CA ASN A 9 16.16 -15.15 17.63
C ASN A 9 17.55 -14.47 17.74
N GLY A 10 17.87 -13.88 18.90
CA GLY A 10 19.19 -13.34 19.21
C GLY A 10 19.47 -11.93 18.71
N LEU A 11 18.45 -11.18 18.27
CA LEU A 11 18.58 -9.77 17.91
C LEU A 11 18.31 -8.86 19.10
N ASP A 12 19.31 -8.07 19.49
CA ASP A 12 19.20 -7.09 20.56
C ASP A 12 18.50 -5.80 20.07
N LEU A 13 17.18 -5.76 20.17
CA LEU A 13 16.36 -4.63 19.76
C LEU A 13 15.19 -4.48 20.73
N THR A 14 14.81 -3.25 21.04
CA THR A 14 13.76 -2.92 22.01
C THR A 14 12.63 -2.12 21.36
N VAL A 15 11.45 -2.15 21.98
CA VAL A 15 10.31 -1.32 21.54
C VAL A 15 10.63 0.18 21.67
N ALA A 16 11.42 0.56 22.69
CA ALA A 16 11.80 1.95 22.91
C ALA A 16 12.68 2.49 21.76
N GLU A 17 13.67 1.73 21.31
CA GLU A 17 14.50 2.10 20.14
C GLU A 17 13.64 2.26 18.87
N VAL A 18 12.66 1.37 18.67
CA VAL A 18 11.74 1.47 17.51
C VAL A 18 10.84 2.70 17.61
N GLN A 19 10.38 3.05 18.81
CA GLN A 19 9.56 4.25 19.05
C GLN A 19 10.38 5.52 18.83
N GLU A 20 11.62 5.55 19.31
CA GLU A 20 12.55 6.67 19.09
C GLU A 20 12.83 6.84 17.59
N GLN A 21 13.12 5.74 16.89
CA GLN A 21 13.35 5.75 15.44
C GLN A 21 12.12 6.19 14.65
N ALA A 22 10.91 5.85 15.11
CA ALA A 22 9.67 6.28 14.47
C ALA A 22 9.37 7.78 14.68
N GLY A 23 9.93 8.40 15.72
CA GLY A 23 9.74 9.82 16.03
C GLY A 23 8.27 10.21 16.10
N ALA A 24 7.86 11.19 15.29
CA ALA A 24 6.49 11.68 15.22
C ALA A 24 5.59 10.92 14.22
N ALA A 25 6.01 9.74 13.73
CA ALA A 25 5.24 8.97 12.77
C ALA A 25 3.86 8.62 13.33
N ALA A 26 2.81 8.84 12.52
CA ALA A 26 1.44 8.54 12.89
C ALA A 26 1.16 7.03 13.09
N ALA A 27 2.03 6.17 12.54
CA ALA A 27 1.92 4.71 12.68
C ALA A 27 3.29 4.05 12.70
N ILE A 28 3.51 3.17 13.67
CA ILE A 28 4.72 2.36 13.79
C ILE A 28 4.50 1.01 13.11
N GLY A 29 5.39 0.66 12.18
CA GLY A 29 5.42 -0.65 11.53
C GLY A 29 6.83 -1.18 11.29
N ARG A 30 6.90 -2.32 10.58
CA ARG A 30 8.13 -3.04 10.22
C ARG A 30 9.25 -2.16 9.63
N PRO A 31 8.99 -1.12 8.81
CA PRO A 31 10.06 -0.26 8.31
C PRO A 31 10.91 0.42 9.39
N HIS A 32 10.30 0.84 10.52
CA HIS A 32 11.06 1.44 11.62
C HIS A 32 11.92 0.41 12.36
N ILE A 33 11.46 -0.85 12.43
CA ILE A 33 12.26 -1.95 12.97
C ILE A 33 13.47 -2.18 12.06
N ALA A 34 13.25 -2.22 10.74
CA ALA A 34 14.33 -2.33 9.76
C ALA A 34 15.34 -1.19 9.90
N ASP A 35 14.90 0.04 10.13
CA ASP A 35 15.80 1.18 10.35
C ASP A 35 16.66 1.02 11.60
N VAL A 36 16.09 0.57 12.72
CA VAL A 36 16.88 0.27 13.93
C VAL A 36 17.89 -0.85 13.64
N MET A 37 17.49 -1.89 12.91
CA MET A 37 18.39 -2.99 12.54
C MET A 37 19.56 -2.50 11.66
N VAL A 38 19.31 -1.60 10.72
CA VAL A 38 20.36 -0.96 9.91
C VAL A 38 21.26 -0.08 10.77
N ALA A 39 20.68 0.77 11.63
CA ALA A 39 21.42 1.66 12.52
C ALA A 39 22.32 0.89 13.50
N LYS A 40 21.88 -0.28 13.98
CA LYS A 40 22.66 -1.18 14.84
C LYS A 40 23.61 -2.10 14.06
N GLY A 41 23.70 -1.97 12.73
CA GLY A 41 24.59 -2.77 11.88
C GLY A 41 24.23 -4.25 11.80
N MET A 42 22.99 -4.63 12.12
CA MET A 42 22.50 -6.01 12.08
C MET A 42 22.24 -6.50 10.64
N VAL A 43 21.95 -5.55 9.75
CA VAL A 43 21.68 -5.74 8.32
C VAL A 43 22.19 -4.53 7.55
N ALA A 44 22.53 -4.69 6.28
CA ALA A 44 23.12 -3.64 5.45
C ALA A 44 22.09 -2.60 4.99
N ASN A 45 20.83 -3.01 4.81
CA ASN A 45 19.75 -2.15 4.33
C ASN A 45 18.37 -2.72 4.70
N ARG A 46 17.30 -1.96 4.40
CA ARG A 46 15.92 -2.38 4.67
C ARG A 46 15.53 -3.65 3.93
N ASP A 47 15.96 -3.83 2.67
CA ASP A 47 15.60 -4.99 1.87
C ASP A 47 16.11 -6.28 2.52
N GLU A 48 17.34 -6.26 3.01
CA GLU A 48 17.90 -7.37 3.79
C GLU A 48 17.11 -7.63 5.08
N ALA A 49 16.69 -6.58 5.80
CA ALA A 49 15.85 -6.72 7.00
C ALA A 49 14.54 -7.45 6.69
N PHE A 50 13.86 -7.08 5.61
CA PHE A 50 12.62 -7.75 5.19
C PHE A 50 12.86 -9.19 4.75
N ALA A 51 13.84 -9.42 3.88
CA ALA A 51 14.12 -10.74 3.34
C ALA A 51 14.50 -11.75 4.42
N ARG A 52 15.22 -11.33 5.48
CA ARG A 52 15.72 -12.23 6.52
C ARG A 52 14.81 -12.31 7.74
N TRP A 53 14.11 -11.24 8.10
CA TRP A 53 13.56 -11.09 9.45
C TRP A 53 12.13 -10.58 9.55
N LEU A 54 11.64 -9.80 8.59
CA LEU A 54 10.38 -9.05 8.79
C LEU A 54 9.25 -9.43 7.83
N ASP A 55 9.48 -10.24 6.79
CA ASP A 55 8.44 -10.63 5.84
C ASP A 55 7.70 -11.93 6.22
N ILE A 56 6.58 -12.21 5.55
CA ILE A 56 5.78 -13.42 5.81
C ILE A 56 6.67 -14.67 5.79
N GLY A 57 6.56 -15.48 6.84
CA GLY A 57 7.35 -16.71 6.99
C GLY A 57 8.75 -16.53 7.55
N THR A 58 9.18 -15.30 7.86
CA THR A 58 10.45 -15.02 8.54
C THR A 58 10.29 -14.91 10.07
N PRO A 59 11.38 -15.00 10.86
CA PRO A 59 11.29 -15.11 12.33
C PRO A 59 10.56 -13.95 13.03
N GLY A 60 10.65 -12.72 12.52
CA GLY A 60 9.99 -11.55 13.09
C GLY A 60 8.57 -11.32 12.57
N TYR A 61 8.02 -12.22 11.75
CA TYR A 61 6.66 -12.06 11.26
C TYR A 61 5.64 -12.33 12.37
N VAL A 62 4.81 -11.33 12.65
CA VAL A 62 3.62 -11.47 13.50
C VAL A 62 2.44 -11.01 12.68
N GLU A 63 1.45 -11.90 12.51
CA GLU A 63 0.22 -11.57 11.79
C GLU A 63 -0.51 -10.43 12.51
N ARG A 64 -0.89 -9.40 11.75
CA ARG A 64 -1.68 -8.28 12.24
C ARG A 64 -3.10 -8.45 11.75
N TYR A 65 -4.07 -8.38 12.67
CA TYR A 65 -5.47 -8.30 12.29
C TYR A 65 -5.70 -7.18 11.27
N ALA A 66 -6.39 -7.53 10.18
CA ALA A 66 -6.94 -6.61 9.22
C ALA A 66 -8.37 -7.06 8.92
N THR A 67 -9.29 -6.11 8.82
CA THR A 67 -10.66 -6.41 8.39
C THR A 67 -10.67 -6.79 6.91
N SER A 68 -11.76 -7.37 6.41
CA SER A 68 -11.85 -7.80 5.01
C SER A 68 -11.76 -6.61 4.03
N VAL A 69 -11.31 -6.89 2.80
CA VAL A 69 -11.12 -5.84 1.78
C VAL A 69 -12.46 -5.25 1.35
N ASP A 70 -13.50 -6.07 1.24
CA ASP A 70 -14.88 -5.67 0.96
C ASP A 70 -15.43 -4.71 2.03
N GLU A 71 -15.23 -5.01 3.32
CA GLU A 71 -15.63 -4.10 4.40
C GLU A 71 -14.82 -2.79 4.36
N MET A 72 -13.50 -2.85 4.09
CA MET A 72 -12.68 -1.64 3.95
C MET A 72 -13.13 -0.74 2.81
N ILE A 73 -13.50 -1.31 1.66
CA ILE A 73 -14.06 -0.54 0.54
C ILE A 73 -15.34 0.17 0.99
N GLY A 74 -16.23 -0.54 1.68
CA GLY A 74 -17.44 0.03 2.26
C GLY A 74 -17.15 1.21 3.20
N LEU A 75 -16.18 1.05 4.11
CA LEU A 75 -15.77 2.10 5.05
C LEU A 75 -15.20 3.34 4.35
N VAL A 76 -14.33 3.15 3.35
CA VAL A 76 -13.76 4.26 2.57
C VAL A 76 -14.87 5.02 1.83
N ASN A 77 -15.77 4.30 1.17
CA ASN A 77 -16.88 4.90 0.44
C ASN A 77 -17.87 5.63 1.38
N ALA A 78 -18.21 5.03 2.52
CA ALA A 78 -19.05 5.66 3.55
C ALA A 78 -18.38 6.88 4.19
N ALA A 79 -17.06 6.97 4.15
CA ALA A 79 -16.30 8.15 4.54
C ALA A 79 -16.25 9.25 3.45
N GLY A 80 -16.87 9.03 2.29
CA GLY A 80 -16.82 9.95 1.14
C GLY A 80 -15.52 9.85 0.33
N GLY A 81 -14.68 8.85 0.62
CA GLY A 81 -13.44 8.57 -0.10
C GLY A 81 -13.67 7.71 -1.35
N VAL A 82 -12.57 7.36 -2.02
CA VAL A 82 -12.56 6.52 -3.22
C VAL A 82 -11.59 5.37 -2.99
N ALA A 83 -12.09 4.13 -3.02
CA ALA A 83 -11.27 2.95 -2.82
C ALA A 83 -10.52 2.57 -4.11
N VAL A 84 -9.19 2.41 -3.99
CA VAL A 84 -8.29 1.97 -5.06
C VAL A 84 -7.40 0.86 -4.51
N ILE A 85 -7.27 -0.26 -5.22
CA ILE A 85 -6.30 -1.30 -4.84
C ILE A 85 -4.90 -0.82 -5.25
N ALA A 86 -4.01 -0.64 -4.26
CA ALA A 86 -2.61 -0.32 -4.48
C ALA A 86 -1.82 -1.57 -4.91
N HIS A 87 -0.93 -1.39 -5.89
CA HIS A 87 0.04 -2.36 -6.42
C HIS A 87 -0.39 -3.84 -6.29
N PRO A 88 -1.56 -4.24 -6.87
CA PRO A 88 -2.27 -5.50 -6.61
C PRO A 88 -1.47 -6.77 -6.88
N TRP A 89 -0.48 -6.72 -7.77
CA TRP A 89 0.32 -7.87 -8.16
C TRP A 89 1.79 -7.76 -7.77
N SER A 90 2.13 -6.76 -6.94
CA SER A 90 3.39 -6.76 -6.21
C SER A 90 3.49 -8.03 -5.34
N ARG A 91 4.72 -8.52 -5.15
CA ARG A 91 5.06 -9.60 -4.20
C ARG A 91 4.21 -10.88 -4.38
N GLU A 92 3.96 -11.29 -5.62
CA GLU A 92 3.23 -12.52 -5.96
C GLU A 92 1.73 -12.55 -5.53
N SER A 93 1.16 -11.41 -5.16
CA SER A 93 -0.24 -11.29 -4.69
C SER A 93 -1.28 -11.60 -5.77
N ARG A 94 -0.85 -11.79 -7.02
CA ARG A 94 -1.69 -12.15 -8.16
C ARG A 94 -2.51 -13.42 -7.98
N ARG A 95 -2.03 -14.36 -7.14
CA ARG A 95 -2.78 -15.58 -6.81
C ARG A 95 -4.03 -15.29 -5.99
N VAL A 96 -4.03 -14.21 -5.20
CA VAL A 96 -5.14 -13.80 -4.32
C VAL A 96 -6.02 -12.77 -5.03
N LEU A 97 -5.40 -11.76 -5.64
CA LEU A 97 -6.08 -10.71 -6.42
C LEU A 97 -6.26 -11.14 -7.88
N THR A 98 -7.05 -12.20 -8.08
CA THR A 98 -7.46 -12.68 -9.41
C THR A 98 -8.42 -11.69 -10.07
N ALA A 99 -8.64 -11.82 -11.39
CA ALA A 99 -9.64 -11.02 -12.10
C ALA A 99 -11.05 -11.18 -11.50
N GLN A 100 -11.41 -12.39 -11.07
CA GLN A 100 -12.68 -12.67 -10.40
C GLN A 100 -12.77 -11.97 -9.03
N THR A 101 -11.68 -11.96 -8.27
CA THR A 101 -11.61 -11.23 -7.00
C THR A 101 -11.81 -9.73 -7.22
N VAL A 102 -11.14 -9.15 -8.22
CA VAL A 102 -11.27 -7.72 -8.54
C VAL A 102 -12.69 -7.38 -9.02
N ALA A 103 -13.31 -8.24 -9.83
CA ALA A 103 -14.70 -8.07 -10.24
C ALA A 103 -15.66 -8.10 -9.05
N HIS A 104 -15.47 -9.03 -8.10
CA HIS A 104 -16.24 -9.04 -6.86
C HIS A 104 -16.04 -7.75 -6.04
N LEU A 105 -14.81 -7.26 -5.90
CA LEU A 105 -14.53 -6.01 -5.18
C LEU A 105 -15.14 -4.79 -5.91
N LYS A 106 -15.24 -4.82 -7.23
CA LYS A 106 -15.99 -3.81 -8.02
C LYS A 106 -17.45 -3.78 -7.60
N ASP A 107 -18.09 -4.93 -7.42
CA ASP A 107 -19.47 -5.02 -6.92
C ASP A 107 -19.60 -4.49 -5.49
N CYS A 108 -18.55 -4.60 -4.67
CA CYS A 108 -18.47 -3.98 -3.34
C CYS A 108 -18.21 -2.45 -3.37
N GLY A 109 -18.02 -1.85 -4.55
CA GLY A 109 -17.79 -0.42 -4.70
C GLY A 109 -16.33 -0.01 -4.88
N LEU A 110 -15.45 -0.93 -5.29
CA LEU A 110 -14.11 -0.56 -5.72
C LEU A 110 -14.17 0.36 -6.94
N ALA A 111 -13.44 1.47 -6.89
CA ALA A 111 -13.46 2.47 -7.95
C ALA A 111 -12.23 2.41 -8.86
N GLY A 112 -11.08 1.97 -8.35
CA GLY A 112 -9.85 1.96 -9.13
C GLY A 112 -8.85 0.87 -8.76
N ILE A 113 -7.83 0.77 -9.59
CA ILE A 113 -6.72 -0.17 -9.45
C ILE A 113 -5.42 0.51 -9.90
N GLU A 114 -4.36 0.35 -9.11
CA GLU A 114 -3.06 0.87 -9.47
C GLU A 114 -2.40 -0.04 -10.51
N VAL A 115 -1.99 0.56 -11.62
CA VAL A 115 -1.37 -0.11 -12.76
C VAL A 115 0.08 0.30 -12.88
N ASP A 116 0.36 1.61 -12.89
CA ASP A 116 1.71 2.12 -13.10
C ASP A 116 2.45 2.18 -11.77
N HIS A 117 3.18 1.11 -11.48
CA HIS A 117 3.99 0.96 -10.28
C HIS A 117 5.33 0.30 -10.65
N TYR A 118 6.39 0.56 -9.88
CA TYR A 118 7.73 0.00 -10.14
C TYR A 118 7.73 -1.53 -10.13
N ASP A 119 6.98 -2.14 -9.20
CA ASP A 119 6.87 -3.60 -9.06
C ASP A 119 6.09 -4.29 -10.19
N HIS A 120 5.45 -3.55 -11.10
CA HIS A 120 4.71 -4.13 -12.22
C HIS A 120 5.55 -4.12 -13.50
N ASP A 121 5.85 -5.32 -14.00
CA ASP A 121 6.47 -5.47 -15.31
C ASP A 121 5.51 -5.07 -16.46
N ARG A 122 6.02 -5.06 -17.69
CA ARG A 122 5.22 -4.69 -18.87
C ARG A 122 3.99 -5.59 -19.07
N GLY A 123 4.10 -6.88 -18.78
CA GLY A 123 3.02 -7.85 -18.94
C GLY A 123 1.93 -7.67 -17.89
N ASP A 124 2.31 -7.41 -16.64
CA ASP A 124 1.40 -7.14 -15.56
C ASP A 124 0.66 -5.81 -15.75
N ARG A 125 1.37 -4.75 -16.16
CA ARG A 125 0.73 -3.48 -16.55
C ARG A 125 -0.29 -3.68 -17.67
N GLN A 126 0.05 -4.45 -18.71
CA GLN A 126 -0.88 -4.72 -19.82
C GLN A 126 -2.15 -5.44 -19.35
N ARG A 127 -1.99 -6.50 -18.54
CA ARG A 127 -3.11 -7.28 -18.02
C ARG A 127 -3.98 -6.49 -17.04
N LEU A 128 -3.37 -5.67 -16.16
CA LEU A 128 -4.11 -4.80 -15.25
C LEU A 128 -4.90 -3.74 -16.02
N ARG A 129 -4.35 -3.14 -17.08
CA ARG A 129 -5.10 -2.19 -17.94
C ARG A 129 -6.27 -2.85 -18.64
N ALA A 130 -6.08 -4.07 -19.14
CA ALA A 130 -7.17 -4.83 -19.77
C ALA A 130 -8.30 -5.09 -18.77
N LEU A 131 -7.96 -5.56 -17.56
CA LEU A 131 -8.93 -5.79 -16.48
C LEU A 131 -9.63 -4.49 -16.05
N ALA A 132 -8.88 -3.40 -15.90
CA ALA A 132 -9.44 -2.10 -15.55
C ALA A 132 -10.40 -1.57 -16.64
N THR A 133 -10.11 -1.85 -17.91
CA THR A 133 -10.98 -1.48 -19.04
C THR A 133 -12.26 -2.30 -19.03
N GLU A 134 -12.16 -3.61 -18.81
CA GLU A 134 -13.31 -4.53 -18.75
C GLU A 134 -14.28 -4.18 -17.60
N LEU A 135 -13.73 -3.83 -16.44
CA LEU A 135 -14.51 -3.55 -15.22
C LEU A 135 -14.85 -2.06 -15.02
N ASP A 136 -14.50 -1.21 -15.99
CA ASP A 136 -14.58 0.25 -15.88
C ASP A 136 -14.02 0.77 -14.54
N LEU A 137 -12.77 0.41 -14.25
CA LEU A 137 -12.01 0.89 -13.10
C LEU A 137 -11.17 2.09 -13.48
N ILE A 138 -10.94 2.95 -12.51
CA ILE A 138 -9.99 4.06 -12.62
C ILE A 138 -8.57 3.51 -12.54
N VAL A 139 -7.74 3.88 -13.50
CA VAL A 139 -6.34 3.47 -13.56
C VAL A 139 -5.49 4.51 -12.83
N THR A 140 -4.76 4.09 -11.80
CA THR A 140 -3.81 4.96 -11.09
C THR A 140 -2.38 4.53 -11.32
N GLY A 141 -1.47 5.45 -11.03
CA GLY A 141 -0.03 5.23 -10.99
C GLY A 141 0.60 6.06 -9.89
N SER A 142 1.59 5.50 -9.20
CA SER A 142 2.32 6.20 -8.14
C SER A 142 3.76 5.71 -8.02
N SER A 143 4.59 6.55 -7.43
CA SER A 143 5.97 6.19 -7.06
C SER A 143 6.08 5.36 -5.78
N ASP A 144 5.01 5.28 -4.97
CA ASP A 144 5.06 4.71 -3.62
C ASP A 144 6.25 5.24 -2.79
N PHE A 145 6.58 6.53 -2.91
CA PHE A 145 7.85 7.08 -2.43
C PHE A 145 7.97 7.07 -0.90
N HIS A 146 9.03 6.45 -0.37
CA HIS A 146 9.30 6.35 1.09
C HIS A 146 10.62 7.02 1.52
N GLY A 147 11.11 8.00 0.74
CA GLY A 147 12.38 8.68 0.98
C GLY A 147 13.58 7.92 0.41
N ALA A 148 14.80 8.33 0.79
CA ALA A 148 16.04 7.75 0.28
C ALA A 148 16.35 6.32 0.75
N GLY A 149 15.47 5.70 1.55
CA GLY A 149 15.68 4.38 2.15
C GLY A 149 15.38 3.20 1.21
N ARG A 150 14.91 3.47 -0.01
CA ARG A 150 14.73 2.48 -1.08
C ARG A 150 15.42 3.02 -2.35
N THR A 151 15.99 2.11 -3.14
CA THR A 151 16.90 2.45 -4.25
C THR A 151 16.20 2.65 -5.60
N ASN A 152 14.93 2.23 -5.70
CA ASN A 152 14.27 2.00 -6.99
C ASN A 152 13.00 2.84 -7.22
N ASP A 153 12.65 3.69 -6.26
CA ASP A 153 11.45 4.53 -6.19
C ASP A 153 11.86 5.98 -5.98
N HIS A 154 12.17 6.69 -7.06
CA HIS A 154 12.25 8.15 -6.97
C HIS A 154 10.84 8.74 -7.07
N LEU A 155 10.62 9.86 -6.37
CA LEU A 155 9.35 10.56 -6.40
C LEU A 155 8.93 10.85 -7.85
N GLY A 156 7.69 10.47 -8.19
CA GLY A 156 7.12 10.70 -9.52
C GLY A 156 7.58 9.75 -10.62
N CYS A 157 8.24 8.62 -10.30
CA CYS A 157 8.67 7.63 -11.31
C CYS A 157 7.50 6.96 -12.07
N ASN A 158 6.30 6.97 -11.50
CA ASN A 158 5.04 6.68 -12.18
C ASN A 158 4.00 7.72 -11.76
N LEU A 159 3.05 8.01 -12.66
CA LEU A 159 2.07 9.08 -12.50
C LEU A 159 0.66 8.56 -12.82
N THR A 160 -0.35 9.20 -12.22
CA THR A 160 -1.74 9.04 -12.62
C THR A 160 -2.06 10.05 -13.72
N ALA A 161 -2.66 9.59 -14.82
CA ALA A 161 -3.04 10.47 -15.92
C ALA A 161 -4.15 11.45 -15.52
N ASP A 162 -4.14 12.67 -16.07
CA ASP A 162 -5.08 13.74 -15.69
C ASP A 162 -6.55 13.32 -15.82
N ASN A 163 -6.91 12.61 -16.90
CA ASN A 163 -8.27 12.12 -17.10
C ASN A 163 -8.69 11.07 -16.05
N GLN A 164 -7.75 10.28 -15.51
CA GLN A 164 -8.03 9.34 -14.43
C GLN A 164 -8.14 10.07 -13.09
N LEU A 165 -7.33 11.11 -12.86
CA LEU A 165 -7.47 12.00 -11.71
C LEU A 165 -8.85 12.67 -11.70
N GLU A 166 -9.32 13.17 -12.84
CA GLU A 166 -10.67 13.74 -12.97
C GLU A 166 -11.76 12.72 -12.61
N ARG A 167 -11.62 11.46 -13.04
CA ARG A 167 -12.53 10.37 -12.62
C ARG A 167 -12.49 10.12 -11.11
N LEU A 168 -11.31 10.15 -10.47
CA LEU A 168 -11.19 10.03 -9.01
C LEU A 168 -11.94 11.16 -8.31
N LEU A 169 -11.73 12.41 -8.75
CA LEU A 169 -12.35 13.58 -8.14
C LEU A 169 -13.88 13.58 -8.32
N ALA A 170 -14.36 13.21 -9.51
CA ALA A 170 -15.80 13.05 -9.75
C ALA A 170 -16.41 11.96 -8.86
N THR A 171 -15.76 10.81 -8.75
CA THR A 171 -16.20 9.71 -7.87
C THR A 171 -16.21 10.13 -6.40
N ALA A 172 -15.18 10.85 -5.95
CA ALA A 172 -15.10 11.38 -4.59
C ALA A 172 -16.21 12.39 -4.30
N ALA A 173 -16.56 13.25 -5.27
CA ALA A 173 -17.66 14.19 -5.14
C ALA A 173 -19.02 13.48 -5.01
N ASP A 174 -19.23 12.40 -5.76
CA ASP A 174 -20.47 11.62 -5.66
C ASP A 174 -20.55 10.82 -4.36
N ASN A 175 -19.44 10.23 -3.89
CA ASN A 175 -19.39 9.55 -2.59
C ASN A 175 -19.60 10.53 -1.41
N ALA A 176 -19.06 11.74 -1.51
CA ALA A 176 -19.29 12.82 -0.54
C ALA A 176 -20.77 13.23 -0.47
N LYS A 177 -21.43 13.44 -1.62
CA LYS A 177 -22.87 13.73 -1.67
C LYS A 177 -23.69 12.62 -1.02
N ARG A 178 -23.38 11.34 -1.30
CA ARG A 178 -24.08 10.18 -0.74
C ARG A 178 -23.87 10.02 0.77
N SER A 179 -22.66 10.29 1.26
CA SER A 179 -22.30 10.13 2.67
C SER A 179 -22.61 11.35 3.54
N GLY A 180 -22.93 12.50 2.95
CA GLY A 180 -23.04 13.78 3.64
C GLY A 180 -21.70 14.32 4.18
N ARG A 181 -20.57 13.70 3.81
CA ARG A 181 -19.22 14.16 4.18
C ARG A 181 -18.67 15.10 3.12
N ARG A 182 -17.72 15.96 3.50
CA ARG A 182 -17.08 16.90 2.56
C ARG A 182 -15.94 16.20 1.83
N THR A 183 -15.88 16.34 0.51
CA THR A 183 -14.68 16.01 -0.26
C THR A 183 -13.56 17.00 0.09
N PRO A 184 -12.33 16.53 0.37
CA PRO A 184 -11.18 17.42 0.47
C PRO A 184 -11.01 18.24 -0.81
N GLN A 185 -10.63 19.51 -0.68
CA GLN A 185 -10.31 20.32 -1.84
C GLN A 185 -8.93 19.93 -2.41
N VAL A 186 -8.81 19.94 -3.73
CA VAL A 186 -7.53 19.77 -4.40
C VAL A 186 -6.65 20.96 -4.03
N VAL A 187 -5.50 20.70 -3.41
CA VAL A 187 -4.55 21.75 -3.06
C VAL A 187 -3.85 22.24 -4.34
N GLY A 188 -3.91 23.55 -4.60
CA GLY A 188 -3.14 24.17 -5.69
C GLY A 188 -3.78 24.13 -7.07
N ARG A 189 -5.10 23.94 -7.17
CA ARG A 189 -5.91 24.27 -8.36
C ARG A 189 -6.75 25.51 -8.12
#